data_AF-A0A943SJF2-F1
#
_entry.id   AF-A0A943SJF2-F1
#
_cell.length_a   1.000
_cell.length_b   1.000
_cell.length_c   1.000
_cell.angle_alpha   90.00
_cell.angle_beta   90.00
_cell.angle_gamma   90.00
#
_symmetry.space_group_name_H-M   'P 1'
#
loop_
_entity.id
_entity.type
_entity.pdbx_description
1 polymer ?
#
loop_
_entity_poly.entity_id
_entity_poly.type
_entity_poly.pdbx_seq_one_letter_code
_entity_poly.pdbx_strand_id
1 'polypeptide(L)'
;MQGEIKFAPLPKYPALERDIAVILADEVEAGSVAKCIRKNGGKHLESVELFDVYRGGQLEEGQKSLAYSLAFRSPDTTLTDEAIAKNMEKILRALSEEFGATLRE
;
A
#
# COMPACT_ATOMS: atom_id res chain seq x y z
N MET A 1 -27.16 -19.75 -7.00
CA MET A 1 -26.33 -18.74 -7.70
C MET A 1 -24.98 -19.38 -7.93
N GLN A 2 -24.69 -19.81 -9.16
CA GLN A 2 -23.43 -20.48 -9.49
C GLN A 2 -22.32 -19.44 -9.45
N GLY A 3 -21.31 -19.63 -8.59
CA GLY A 3 -20.13 -18.78 -8.58
C GLY A 3 -19.33 -19.01 -9.85
N GLU A 4 -19.18 -18.00 -10.68
CA GLU A 4 -18.27 -18.02 -11.82
C GLU A 4 -16.85 -18.28 -11.31
N ILE A 5 -16.33 -19.48 -11.56
CA ILE A 5 -14.93 -19.80 -11.28
C ILE A 5 -14.11 -19.08 -12.36
N LYS A 6 -13.64 -17.88 -12.04
CA LYS A 6 -12.68 -17.16 -12.89
C LYS A 6 -11.34 -17.90 -12.80
N PHE A 7 -11.02 -18.66 -13.85
CA PHE A 7 -9.72 -19.32 -13.98
C PHE A 7 -8.66 -18.25 -14.25
N ALA A 8 -7.96 -17.81 -13.20
CA ALA A 8 -6.78 -16.98 -13.35
C ALA A 8 -5.57 -17.90 -13.59
N PRO A 9 -4.79 -17.69 -14.67
CA PRO A 9 -3.57 -18.47 -14.88
C PRO A 9 -2.64 -18.27 -13.68
N LEU A 10 -1.94 -19.33 -13.29
CA LEU A 10 -0.97 -19.26 -12.20
C LEU A 10 0.06 -18.16 -12.52
N PRO A 11 0.38 -17.29 -11.55
CA PRO A 11 1.34 -16.23 -11.75
C PRO A 11 2.70 -16.84 -12.09
N LYS A 12 3.21 -16.48 -13.28
CA LYS A 12 4.50 -16.97 -13.81
C LYS A 12 5.70 -16.29 -13.16
N TYR A 13 5.51 -15.07 -12.66
CA TYR A 13 6.55 -14.25 -12.04
C TYR A 13 6.22 -14.00 -10.56
N PRO A 14 7.24 -13.95 -9.69
CA PRO A 14 7.04 -13.71 -8.27
C PRO A 14 6.45 -12.31 -8.02
N ALA A 15 5.74 -12.15 -6.90
CA ALA A 15 5.38 -10.83 -6.41
C ALA A 15 6.61 -10.16 -5.77
N LEU A 16 6.70 -8.84 -5.91
CA LEU A 16 7.60 -7.98 -5.16
C LEU A 16 6.82 -7.34 -4.03
N GLU A 17 7.20 -7.64 -2.79
CA GLU A 17 6.54 -7.14 -1.60
C GLU A 17 7.30 -5.92 -1.05
N ARG A 18 6.55 -4.87 -0.70
CA ARG A 18 7.08 -3.68 -0.05
C ARG A 18 6.19 -3.20 1.07
N ASP A 19 6.79 -3.04 2.24
CA ASP A 19 6.12 -2.48 3.40
C ASP A 19 6.33 -0.98 3.48
N ILE A 20 5.28 -0.27 3.88
CA ILE A 20 5.35 1.16 4.23
C ILE A 20 4.65 1.38 5.56
N ALA A 21 5.25 2.21 6.40
CA ALA A 21 4.64 2.70 7.62
C ALA A 21 4.43 4.20 7.49
N VAL A 22 3.19 4.65 7.64
CA VAL A 22 2.84 6.08 7.55
C VAL A 22 2.23 6.56 8.85
N ILE A 23 2.63 7.75 9.29
CA ILE A 23 2.08 8.45 10.45
C ILE A 23 1.10 9.50 9.93
N LEU A 24 -0.08 9.54 10.53
CA LEU A 24 -1.17 10.43 10.15
C LEU A 24 -2.14 10.63 11.32
N ALA A 25 -3.09 11.55 11.18
CA ALA A 25 -4.09 11.80 12.22
C ALA A 25 -4.96 10.56 12.51
N ASP A 26 -5.30 10.35 13.79
CA ASP A 26 -6.06 9.18 14.24
C ASP A 26 -7.47 9.10 13.64
N GLU A 27 -8.06 10.24 13.29
CA GLU A 27 -9.38 10.33 12.67
C GLU A 27 -9.44 9.73 11.25
N VAL A 28 -8.30 9.66 10.54
CA VAL A 28 -8.29 9.19 9.14
C VAL A 28 -8.47 7.68 9.09
N GLU A 29 -9.51 7.22 8.43
CA GLU A 29 -9.80 5.79 8.33
C GLU A 29 -8.73 5.02 7.54
N ALA A 30 -8.30 3.87 8.06
CA ALA A 30 -7.34 3.00 7.36
C ALA A 30 -7.85 2.56 5.97
N GLY A 31 -9.16 2.36 5.82
CA GLY A 31 -9.77 2.07 4.53
C GLY A 31 -9.60 3.19 3.49
N SER A 32 -9.57 4.45 3.92
CA SER A 32 -9.33 5.61 3.05
C SER A 32 -7.87 5.67 2.59
N VAL A 33 -6.94 5.39 3.51
CA VAL A 33 -5.51 5.26 3.20
C VAL A 33 -5.28 4.11 2.20
N ALA A 34 -5.85 2.93 2.45
CA ALA A 34 -5.75 1.78 1.55
C ALA A 34 -6.32 2.07 0.15
N LYS A 35 -7.46 2.78 0.06
CA LYS A 35 -8.03 3.24 -1.21
C LYS A 35 -7.10 4.18 -1.95
N CYS A 36 -6.47 5.13 -1.25
CA CYS A 36 -5.51 6.06 -1.84
C CYS A 36 -4.29 5.32 -2.38
N ILE A 37 -3.74 4.37 -1.63
CA ILE A 37 -2.64 3.50 -2.09
C ILE A 37 -3.05 2.76 -3.36
N ARG A 38 -4.21 2.10 -3.36
CA ARG A 38 -4.72 1.37 -4.53
C ARG A 38 -4.90 2.24 -5.77
N LYS A 39 -5.39 3.47 -5.58
CA LYS A 39 -5.60 4.44 -6.67
C LYS A 39 -4.28 4.89 -7.30
N ASN A 40 -3.22 4.98 -6.52
CA ASN A 40 -1.92 5.54 -6.94
C ASN A 40 -0.84 4.49 -7.21
N GLY A 41 -1.02 3.23 -6.78
CA GLY A 41 -0.05 2.15 -6.96
C GLY A 41 0.07 1.59 -8.37
N GLY A 42 -0.77 2.04 -9.29
CA GLY A 42 -0.67 1.74 -10.72
C GLY A 42 -0.99 0.28 -11.07
N LYS A 43 -0.73 -0.09 -12.32
CA LYS A 43 -1.20 -1.35 -12.92
C LYS A 43 -0.60 -2.64 -12.36
N HIS A 44 0.53 -2.53 -11.65
CA HIS A 44 1.25 -3.68 -11.10
C HIS A 44 0.91 -3.94 -9.64
N LEU A 45 0.23 -3.02 -8.96
CA LEU A 45 -0.19 -3.23 -7.59
C LEU A 45 -1.28 -4.32 -7.55
N GLU A 46 -0.95 -5.44 -6.95
CA GLU A 46 -1.81 -6.63 -6.83
C GLU A 46 -2.58 -6.61 -5.52
N SER A 47 -1.92 -6.31 -4.39
CA SER A 47 -2.54 -6.28 -3.06
C SER A 47 -2.04 -5.13 -2.18
N VAL A 48 -2.89 -4.73 -1.24
CA VAL A 48 -2.62 -3.72 -0.20
C VAL A 48 -3.23 -4.24 1.09
N GLU A 49 -2.40 -4.56 2.07
CA GLU A 49 -2.83 -5.18 3.32
C GLU A 49 -2.32 -4.39 4.52
N LEU A 50 -3.22 -3.98 5.39
CA LEU A 50 -2.87 -3.37 6.67
C LEU A 50 -2.47 -4.49 7.63
N PHE A 51 -1.27 -4.44 8.19
CA PHE A 51 -0.80 -5.45 9.13
C PHE A 51 -0.46 -4.91 10.52
N ASP A 52 -0.17 -3.61 10.65
CA ASP A 52 0.10 -3.00 11.94
C ASP A 52 -0.60 -1.64 12.10
N VAL A 53 -1.12 -1.40 13.30
CA VAL A 53 -1.72 -0.12 13.71
C VAL A 53 -1.14 0.25 15.06
N TYR A 54 -0.27 1.24 15.07
CA TYR A 54 0.38 1.70 16.30
C TYR A 54 -0.18 3.03 16.77
N ARG A 55 -0.56 3.09 18.04
CA ARG A 55 -0.97 4.28 18.78
C ARG A 55 -0.26 4.25 20.12
N GLY A 56 0.69 5.15 20.34
CA GLY A 56 1.49 5.13 21.55
C GLY A 56 2.40 6.34 21.67
N GLY A 57 2.97 6.54 22.86
CA GLY A 57 3.60 7.80 23.27
C GLY A 57 4.86 8.22 22.50
N GLN A 58 5.31 7.45 21.50
CA GLN A 58 6.32 7.91 20.53
C GLN A 58 5.72 8.75 19.40
N LEU A 59 4.39 8.77 19.26
CA LEU A 59 3.64 9.61 18.33
C LEU A 59 3.05 10.81 19.06
N GLU A 60 2.83 11.90 18.35
CA GLU A 60 2.15 13.07 18.90
C GLU A 60 0.69 12.72 19.26
N GLU A 61 0.12 13.46 20.21
CA GLU A 61 -1.28 13.26 20.58
C GLU A 61 -2.20 13.44 19.37
N GLY A 62 -3.11 12.48 19.16
CA GLY A 62 -3.99 12.47 17.99
C GLY A 62 -3.37 11.89 16.72
N GLN A 63 -2.15 11.33 16.77
CA GLN A 63 -1.57 10.59 15.65
C GLN A 63 -1.65 9.07 15.82
N LYS A 64 -1.62 8.37 14.70
CA LYS A 64 -1.41 6.93 14.62
C LYS A 64 -0.45 6.59 13.48
N SER A 65 0.20 5.44 13.59
CA SER A 65 0.99 4.86 12.52
C SER A 65 0.25 3.65 11.95
N LEU A 66 0.14 3.58 10.62
CA LEU A 66 -0.43 2.46 9.89
C LEU A 66 0.66 1.83 9.03
N ALA A 67 0.90 0.54 9.19
CA ALA A 67 1.81 -0.22 8.34
C ALA A 67 1.05 -1.08 7.34
N TYR A 68 1.39 -0.91 6.07
CA TYR A 68 0.82 -1.64 4.95
C TYR A 68 1.88 -2.46 4.25
N SER A 69 1.54 -3.68 3.89
CA SER A 69 2.28 -4.50 2.96
C SER A 69 1.66 -4.38 1.57
N LEU A 70 2.49 -4.07 0.59
CA LEU A 70 2.10 -3.86 -0.80
C LEU A 70 2.71 -4.96 -1.65
N ALA A 71 1.89 -5.71 -2.37
CA ALA A 71 2.36 -6.71 -3.32
C ALA A 71 2.25 -6.17 -4.75
N PHE A 72 3.37 -6.12 -5.46
CA PHE A 72 3.42 -5.76 -6.88
C PHE A 72 3.73 -6.99 -7.72
N ARG A 73 3.00 -7.19 -8.81
CA ARG A 73 3.28 -8.26 -9.77
C ARG A 73 3.13 -7.78 -11.20
N SER A 74 4.00 -8.28 -12.07
CA SER A 74 3.86 -8.14 -13.51
C SER A 74 3.61 -9.51 -14.14
N PRO A 75 2.68 -9.61 -15.11
CA PRO A 75 2.45 -10.86 -15.82
C PRO A 75 3.56 -11.21 -16.82
N ASP A 76 4.43 -10.24 -17.16
CA ASP A 76 5.41 -10.37 -18.24
C ASP A 76 6.87 -10.43 -17.77
N THR A 77 7.17 -9.98 -16.55
CA THR A 77 8.55 -9.89 -16.03
C THR A 77 8.61 -9.97 -14.51
N THR A 78 9.77 -10.32 -13.98
CA THR A 78 10.09 -10.10 -12.56
C THR A 78 10.24 -8.60 -12.32
N LEU A 79 9.52 -8.07 -11.34
CA LEU A 79 9.64 -6.67 -10.94
C LEU A 79 10.86 -6.47 -10.04
N THR A 80 11.48 -5.30 -10.15
CA THR A 80 12.56 -4.83 -9.27
C THR A 80 12.09 -3.61 -8.49
N ASP A 81 12.83 -3.26 -7.44
CA ASP A 81 12.54 -2.06 -6.63
C ASP A 81 12.52 -0.80 -7.50
N GLU A 82 13.49 -0.67 -8.43
CA GLU A 82 13.56 0.42 -9.40
C GLU A 82 12.32 0.49 -10.32
N ALA A 83 11.74 -0.66 -10.68
CA ALA A 83 10.56 -0.71 -11.54
C ALA A 83 9.30 -0.18 -10.84
N ILE A 84 9.23 -0.28 -9.52
CA ILE A 84 8.10 0.21 -8.71
C ILE A 84 8.39 1.53 -7.99
N ALA A 85 9.64 2.01 -7.99
CA ALA A 85 10.04 3.25 -7.30
C ALA A 85 9.11 4.43 -7.63
N LYS A 86 8.82 4.66 -8.92
CA LYS A 86 7.89 5.72 -9.35
C LYS A 86 6.46 5.52 -8.84
N ASN A 87 6.02 4.28 -8.65
CA ASN A 87 4.70 3.98 -8.09
C ASN A 87 4.70 4.27 -6.59
N MET A 88 5.76 3.89 -5.89
CA MET A 88 5.95 4.19 -4.46
C MET A 88 6.00 5.70 -4.21
N GLU A 89 6.77 6.46 -4.99
CA GLU A 89 6.82 7.92 -4.91
C GLU A 89 5.43 8.55 -5.10
N LYS A 90 4.65 8.07 -6.06
CA LYS A 90 3.27 8.54 -6.28
C LYS A 90 2.35 8.21 -5.11
N ILE A 91 2.45 7.01 -4.54
CA ILE A 91 1.67 6.61 -3.36
C ILE A 91 2.01 7.54 -2.20
N LEU A 92 3.30 7.69 -1.85
CA LEU A 92 3.75 8.49 -0.72
C LEU A 92 3.35 9.96 -0.88
N ARG A 93 3.51 10.50 -2.09
CA ARG A 93 3.10 11.86 -2.40
C ARG A 93 1.59 12.05 -2.23
N ALA A 94 0.76 11.15 -2.75
CA ALA A 94 -0.69 11.23 -2.61
C ALA A 94 -1.15 11.09 -1.15
N LEU A 95 -0.48 10.24 -0.36
CA LEU A 95 -0.76 10.09 1.07
C LEU A 95 -0.41 11.37 1.84
N SER A 96 0.69 12.02 1.49
CA SER A 96 1.09 13.31 2.06
C SER A 96 0.13 14.43 1.67
N GLU A 97 -0.23 14.54 0.39
CA GLU A 97 -1.13 15.59 -0.13
C GLU A 97 -2.59 15.43 0.38
N GLU A 98 -3.12 14.21 0.48
CA GLU A 98 -4.53 13.98 0.86
C GLU A 98 -4.76 13.86 2.38
N PHE A 99 -3.78 13.30 3.12
CA PHE A 99 -3.95 12.99 4.55
C PHE A 99 -2.91 13.64 5.45
N GLY A 100 -1.98 14.43 4.90
CA GLY A 100 -0.85 14.95 5.65
C GLY A 100 0.05 13.83 6.20
N ALA A 101 0.05 12.66 5.55
CA ALA A 101 0.79 11.51 6.04
C ALA A 101 2.30 11.67 5.85
N THR A 102 3.06 11.19 6.82
CA THR A 102 4.54 11.21 6.82
C THR A 102 5.06 9.77 6.87
N LEU A 103 6.10 9.46 6.10
CA LEU A 103 6.76 8.16 6.15
C LEU A 103 7.49 7.98 7.49
N ARG A 104 7.35 6.79 8.09
CA ARG A 104 8.08 6.39 9.29
C ARG A 104 9.29 5.55 8.86
N GLU A 105 10.49 6.08 9.08
CA GLU A 105 11.78 5.38 8.90
C GLU A 105 12.14 4.53 10.14
#